data_AF-A0A418V1C4-F1
#
_entry.id   AF-A0A418V1C4-F1
#
_cell.length_a   1.000
_cell.length_b   1.000
_cell.length_c   1.000
_cell.angle_alpha   90.00
_cell.angle_beta   90.00
_cell.angle_gamma   90.00
#
_symmetry.space_group_name_H-M   'P 1'
#
loop_
_entity.id
_entity.type
_entity.pdbx_description
1 polymer ?
#
loop_
_entity_poly.entity_id
_entity_poly.type
_entity_poly.pdbx_seq_one_letter_code
_entity_poly.pdbx_strand_id
1 'polypeptide(L)'
;MAKKAAKTTKAGRGSDQFVLRMPPGMRDMLAKLADQNGRSMNSQIVMALAIHIAQWPVKPEDVETFPQLEATLARMQEDLAKLVEAAGRIREKQRKPLSRPQ
;
A
#
# COMPACT_ATOMS: atom_id res chain seq x y z
N MET A 1 16.61 -15.40 15.15
CA MET A 1 17.03 -14.78 13.88
C MET A 1 16.00 -13.72 13.49
N ALA A 2 16.40 -12.45 13.41
CA ALA A 2 15.49 -11.32 13.20
C ALA A 2 15.10 -11.18 11.72
N LYS A 3 13.79 -11.12 11.44
CA LYS A 3 13.25 -10.89 10.08
C LYS A 3 13.49 -9.44 9.68
N LYS A 4 14.30 -9.24 8.63
CA LYS A 4 14.53 -7.94 7.98
C LYS A 4 13.21 -7.46 7.36
N ALA A 5 12.72 -6.30 7.79
CA ALA A 5 11.57 -5.64 7.19
C ALA A 5 11.83 -5.39 5.69
N ALA A 6 10.84 -5.70 4.84
CA ALA A 6 10.90 -5.46 3.41
C ALA A 6 11.04 -3.95 3.17
N LYS A 7 12.18 -3.57 2.60
CA LYS A 7 12.51 -2.19 2.23
C LYS A 7 11.57 -1.77 1.12
N THR A 8 10.63 -0.86 1.39
CA THR A 8 9.90 -0.13 0.35
C THR A 8 10.94 0.57 -0.53
N THR A 9 11.21 0.02 -1.71
CA THR A 9 12.22 0.55 -2.61
C THR A 9 11.70 1.86 -3.18
N LYS A 10 12.01 2.99 -2.52
CA LYS A 10 12.01 4.29 -3.19
C LYS A 10 12.77 4.12 -4.50
N ALA A 11 12.26 4.69 -5.60
CA ALA A 11 12.99 4.78 -6.86
C ALA A 11 14.41 5.26 -6.55
N GLY A 12 15.36 4.34 -6.73
CA GLY A 12 16.72 4.45 -6.21
C GLY A 12 17.71 3.98 -7.25
N ARG A 13 18.97 3.79 -6.84
CA ARG A 13 20.00 3.26 -7.76
C ARG A 13 19.54 1.91 -8.34
N GLY A 14 19.42 1.84 -9.67
CA GLY A 14 18.92 0.68 -10.41
C GLY A 14 17.48 0.78 -10.92
N SER A 15 16.74 1.86 -10.62
CA SER A 15 15.43 2.13 -11.24
C SER A 15 15.57 2.77 -12.63
N ASP A 16 14.58 2.54 -13.50
CA ASP A 16 14.52 3.15 -14.82
C ASP A 16 14.53 4.67 -14.74
N GLN A 17 15.31 5.28 -15.63
CA GLN A 17 15.50 6.72 -15.68
C GLN A 17 14.98 7.27 -17.01
N PHE A 18 14.17 8.32 -16.92
CA PHE A 18 13.61 8.99 -18.09
C PHE A 18 13.95 10.48 -18.07
N VAL A 19 14.50 10.98 -19.18
CA VAL A 19 14.83 12.41 -19.32
C VAL A 19 13.62 13.14 -19.89
N LEU A 20 13.04 14.04 -19.10
CA LEU A 20 11.88 14.85 -19.50
C LEU A 20 12.30 16.21 -20.04
N ARG A 21 11.76 16.59 -21.20
CA ARG A 21 11.80 17.97 -21.71
C ARG A 21 10.51 18.68 -21.33
N MET A 22 10.61 19.65 -20.44
CA MET A 22 9.47 20.40 -19.93
C MET A 22 9.39 21.77 -20.59
N PRO A 23 8.17 22.31 -20.83
CA PRO A 23 7.97 23.70 -21.18
C PRO A 23 8.54 24.67 -20.11
N PRO A 24 8.81 25.94 -20.48
CA PRO A 24 9.27 26.96 -19.54
C PRO A 24 8.37 27.08 -18.30
N GLY A 25 8.98 27.20 -17.12
CA GLY A 25 8.29 27.38 -15.83
C GLY A 25 7.63 26.14 -15.23
N MET A 26 7.42 25.07 -16.00
CA MET A 26 6.78 23.84 -15.48
C MET A 26 7.63 23.14 -14.42
N ARG A 27 8.96 23.14 -14.59
CA ARG A 27 9.90 22.56 -13.60
C ARG A 27 9.82 23.28 -12.25
N ASP A 28 9.74 24.61 -12.26
CA ASP A 28 9.67 25.41 -11.04
C ASP A 28 8.33 25.23 -10.33
N MET A 29 7.25 25.09 -11.09
CA MET A 29 5.94 24.75 -10.55
C MET A 29 5.95 23.40 -9.85
N LEU A 30 6.57 22.38 -10.46
CA LEU A 30 6.74 21.05 -9.85
C LEU A 30 7.61 21.09 -8.60
N ALA A 31 8.65 21.94 -8.57
CA ALA A 31 9.50 22.12 -7.40
C ALA A 31 8.69 22.64 -6.21
N LYS A 32 7.96 23.75 -6.42
CA LYS A 32 7.10 24.38 -5.40
C LYS A 32 6.05 23.40 -4.88
N LEU A 33 5.41 22.63 -5.77
CA LEU A 33 4.40 21.65 -5.38
C LEU A 33 5.00 20.51 -4.56
N ALA A 34 6.20 20.04 -4.93
CA ALA A 34 6.89 19.01 -4.18
C ALA A 34 7.29 19.49 -2.77
N ASP A 35 7.79 20.72 -2.66
CA ASP A 35 8.16 21.33 -1.38
C ASP A 35 6.94 21.50 -0.45
N GLN A 36 5.82 22.01 -0.99
CA GLN A 36 4.55 22.13 -0.25
C GLN A 36 4.05 20.79 0.28
N ASN A 37 4.27 19.70 -0.48
CA ASN A 37 3.85 18.35 -0.10
C ASN A 37 4.89 17.59 0.73
N GLY A 38 6.04 18.19 1.05
CA GLY A 38 7.12 17.54 1.79
C GLY A 38 7.72 16.33 1.06
N ARG A 39 7.78 16.36 -0.27
CA ARG A 39 8.26 15.26 -1.12
C ARG A 39 9.40 15.73 -2.01
N SER A 40 10.23 14.80 -2.48
CA SER A 40 11.16 15.12 -3.56
C SER A 40 10.39 15.39 -4.86
N MET A 41 10.95 16.22 -5.73
CA MET A 41 10.37 16.47 -7.06
C MET A 41 10.11 15.16 -7.83
N ASN A 42 11.03 14.19 -7.76
CA ASN A 42 10.83 12.88 -8.38
C ASN A 42 9.61 12.16 -7.80
N SER A 43 9.46 12.13 -6.47
CA SER A 43 8.30 11.52 -5.81
C SER A 43 6.98 12.23 -6.15
N GLN A 44 7.01 13.55 -6.38
CA GLN A 44 5.85 14.29 -6.86
C GLN A 44 5.47 13.91 -8.30
N ILE A 45 6.46 13.80 -9.19
CA ILE A 45 6.24 13.39 -10.59
C ILE A 45 5.69 11.96 -10.66
N VAL A 46 6.33 11.01 -9.96
CA VAL A 46 5.89 9.60 -9.93
C VAL A 46 4.46 9.48 -9.40
N MET A 47 4.11 10.23 -8.35
CA MET A 47 2.74 10.24 -7.82
C MET A 47 1.73 10.78 -8.85
N ALA A 48 2.05 11.89 -9.52
CA ALA A 48 1.16 12.46 -10.53
C ALA A 48 0.92 11.48 -11.69
N LEU A 49 1.98 10.80 -12.15
CA LEU A 49 1.88 9.76 -13.18
C LEU A 49 1.06 8.57 -12.71
N ALA A 50 1.27 8.09 -11.49
CA ALA A 50 0.52 6.95 -10.94
C ALA A 50 -0.99 7.25 -10.84
N ILE A 51 -1.35 8.44 -10.36
CA ILE A 51 -2.74 8.89 -10.30
C ILE A 51 -3.34 8.97 -11.70
N HIS A 52 -2.59 9.51 -12.66
CA HIS A 52 -3.02 9.60 -14.04
C HIS A 52 -3.26 8.19 -14.61
N ILE A 53 -2.24 7.32 -14.61
CA ILE A 53 -2.33 5.95 -15.14
C ILE A 53 -3.48 5.16 -14.52
N ALA A 54 -3.74 5.30 -13.21
CA ALA A 54 -4.84 4.62 -12.54
C ALA A 54 -6.24 4.98 -13.07
N GLN A 55 -6.39 6.08 -13.82
CA GLN A 55 -7.65 6.44 -14.48
C GLN A 55 -7.89 5.62 -15.75
N TRP A 56 -6.85 5.01 -16.32
CA TRP A 56 -7.00 4.08 -17.43
C TRP A 56 -7.30 2.69 -16.87
N PRO A 57 -8.30 1.97 -17.43
CA PRO A 57 -8.55 0.59 -17.05
C PRO A 57 -7.37 -0.26 -17.52
N VAL A 58 -6.40 -0.43 -16.63
CA VAL A 58 -5.32 -1.38 -16.86
C VAL A 58 -5.93 -2.76 -16.69
N LYS A 59 -5.87 -3.58 -17.72
CA LYS A 59 -6.38 -4.94 -17.59
C LYS A 59 -5.45 -5.72 -16.66
N PRO A 60 -5.96 -6.66 -15.86
CA PRO A 60 -5.13 -7.44 -14.94
C PRO A 60 -3.94 -8.12 -15.63
N GLU A 61 -4.09 -8.49 -16.90
CA GLU A 61 -3.03 -9.07 -17.74
C GLU A 61 -1.89 -8.10 -18.11
N ASP A 62 -2.08 -6.78 -17.99
CA ASP A 62 -1.09 -5.76 -18.39
C ASP A 62 -0.18 -5.31 -17.25
N VAL A 63 -0.43 -5.76 -16.01
CA VAL A 63 0.39 -5.45 -14.83
C VAL A 63 1.16 -6.68 -14.43
N GLU A 64 2.49 -6.57 -14.29
CA GLU A 64 3.24 -7.53 -13.47
C GLU A 64 2.74 -7.39 -12.03
N THR A 65 1.74 -8.19 -11.65
CA THR A 65 1.26 -8.25 -10.27
C THR A 65 2.40 -8.61 -9.36
N PHE A 66 2.63 -7.79 -8.33
CA PHE A 66 3.69 -8.03 -7.35
C PHE A 66 3.35 -9.29 -6.53
N PRO A 67 4.04 -10.43 -6.72
CA PRO A 67 3.66 -11.69 -6.07
C PRO A 67 3.74 -11.59 -4.54
N GLN A 68 4.59 -10.69 -4.04
CA GLN A 68 4.75 -10.44 -2.61
C GLN A 68 3.56 -9.68 -2.01
N LEU A 69 2.88 -8.83 -2.80
CA LEU A 69 1.71 -8.09 -2.33
C LEU A 69 0.50 -9.03 -2.20
N GLU A 70 0.29 -9.90 -3.18
CA GLU A 70 -0.77 -10.92 -3.11
C GLU A 70 -0.58 -11.87 -1.94
N ALA A 71 0.65 -12.38 -1.75
CA ALA A 71 0.98 -13.24 -0.61
C ALA A 71 0.77 -12.52 0.74
N THR A 72 1.06 -11.22 0.80
CA THR A 72 0.83 -10.40 2.01
C THR A 72 -0.67 -10.23 2.27
N LEU A 73 -1.45 -9.93 1.24
CA LEU A 73 -2.90 -9.78 1.35
C LEU A 73 -3.58 -11.07 1.78
N ALA A 74 -3.20 -12.22 1.20
CA ALA A 74 -3.73 -13.52 1.58
C ALA A 74 -3.48 -13.83 3.07
N ARG A 75 -2.27 -13.51 3.55
CA ARG A 75 -1.93 -13.68 4.97
C ARG A 75 -2.73 -12.76 5.88
N MET A 76 -2.92 -11.50 5.49
CA MET A 76 -3.76 -10.57 6.25
C MET A 76 -5.22 -11.03 6.31
N GLN A 77 -5.76 -11.61 5.24
CA GLN A 77 -7.10 -12.19 5.22
C GLN A 77 -7.21 -13.38 6.18
N GLU A 78 -6.21 -14.25 6.23
CA GLU A 78 -6.17 -15.37 7.17
C GLU A 78 -6.13 -14.89 8.63
N ASP A 79 -5.30 -13.89 8.93
CA ASP A 79 -5.20 -13.31 10.27
C ASP A 79 -6.51 -12.63 10.69
N LEU A 80 -7.18 -11.91 9.78
CA LEU A 80 -8.52 -11.35 10.02
C LEU A 80 -9.56 -12.43 10.30
N ALA A 81 -9.56 -13.53 9.54
CA ALA A 81 -10.47 -14.64 9.77
C ALA A 81 -10.28 -15.23 11.19
N LYS A 82 -9.03 -15.42 11.62
CA LYS A 82 -8.73 -15.91 12.97
C LYS A 82 -9.20 -14.95 14.07
N LEU A 83 -9.07 -13.64 13.85
CA LEU A 83 -9.56 -12.63 14.80
C LEU A 83 -11.08 -12.63 14.92
N VAL A 84 -11.80 -12.77 13.79
CA VAL A 84 -13.27 -12.88 13.79
C VAL A 84 -13.72 -14.12 14.56
N GLU A 85 -13.09 -15.27 14.32
CA GLU A 85 -13.38 -16.51 15.05
C GLU A 85 -13.10 -16.39 16.55
N ALA A 86 -11.97 -15.77 16.92
CA ALA A 86 -11.64 -15.53 18.32
C ALA A 86 -12.67 -14.61 19.00
N ALA A 87 -13.11 -13.55 18.33
CA ALA A 87 -14.15 -12.65 18.82
C ALA A 87 -15.50 -13.37 19.01
N GLY A 88 -15.86 -14.28 18.09
CA GLY A 88 -17.03 -15.14 18.22
C GLY A 88 -17.00 -16.01 19.47
N ARG A 89 -15.86 -16.68 19.74
CA ARG A 89 -15.68 -17.52 20.94
C ARG A 89 -15.76 -16.71 22.24
N ILE A 90 -15.21 -15.49 22.26
CA ILE A 90 -15.28 -14.60 23.42
C ILE A 90 -16.74 -14.20 23.68
N ARG A 91 -17.48 -13.83 22.62
CA ARG A 91 -18.91 -13.46 22.70
C ARG A 91 -19.79 -14.61 23.20
N GLU A 92 -19.49 -15.84 22.80
CA GLU A 92 -20.23 -17.03 23.24
C GLU A 92 -19.96 -17.38 24.71
N LYS A 93 -18.69 -17.29 25.16
CA LYS A 93 -18.32 -17.47 26.57
C LYS A 93 -18.98 -16.44 27.49
N GLN A 94 -19.20 -15.21 27.01
CA GLN A 94 -19.90 -14.15 27.75
C GLN A 94 -21.43 -14.31 27.75
N ARG A 95 -22.01 -15.18 26.89
CA ARG A 95 -23.47 -15.40 26.77
C ARG A 95 -24.06 -16.47 27.68
N LYS A 96 -23.26 -17.22 28.45
CA LYS A 96 -23.74 -18.31 29.31
C LYS A 96 -23.66 -17.91 30.79
N PRO A 97 -24.68 -17.22 31.36
CA PRO A 97 -24.68 -16.91 32.78
C PRO A 97 -25.15 -18.12 33.60
N LEU A 98 -24.31 -18.47 34.58
CA LEU A 98 -24.59 -19.13 35.85
C LEU A 98 -26.04 -19.65 36.06
N SER A 99 -26.31 -20.90 35.68
CA SER A 99 -27.41 -21.66 36.29
C SER A 99 -26.89 -22.24 37.61
N ARG A 100 -27.26 -21.63 38.74
CA ARG A 100 -27.12 -22.24 40.07
C ARG A 100 -28.25 -23.28 40.22
N PRO A 101 -27.96 -24.57 40.50
CA PRO A 101 -29.00 -25.46 40.98
C PRO A 101 -29.36 -25.06 42.42
N GLN A 102 -30.67 -25.12 42.72
CA GLN A 102 -31.22 -24.97 44.07
C GLN A 102 -30.81 -26.13 44.97
#